data_AF-A0A2V5RVA8-F1
#
_entry.id   AF-A0A2V5RVA8-F1
#
_cell.length_a   1.000
_cell.length_b   1.000
_cell.length_c   1.000
_cell.angle_alpha   90.00
_cell.angle_beta   90.00
_cell.angle_gamma   90.00
#
_symmetry.space_group_name_H-M   'P 1'
#
loop_
_entity.id
_entity.type
_entity.pdbx_description
1 polymer ?
#
loop_
_entity_poly.entity_id
_entity_poly.type
_entity_poly.pdbx_seq_one_letter_code
_entity_poly.pdbx_strand_id
1 'polypeptide(L)'
;MTMRITAVWAAILPLIPATGHAREVIHKGDVVVVPLHGEVAPSLLAFLRRAVKTAESDEASAIIFEMNTWGGRLDAAADIVNALNQTKIPTYTFINTNAGSAGALIAIATQHIYMAPVSAIGAAAPILSTGEDLPATAKEKTISYWSALIRGSAIKNGHNPDVAEAFMNKDKEVKIGDRVVHPKGAILTLNAQEATERINDKPLLAEGIVDSIDLTKKAGLKGNIATVEPTGFEQIAFRITALAPLLLLGGILGAYLEFKIPGVTWPGIISAICFALFFLGHYLAGLAGWEVVALFVLGMVLVLIEILFFAHSTIVFGVVGVFLILASLLWTMIDRYPGQNFFPTGKMLAMPLLNMFIAIVGSFIIIALLARYLPRTSFYRRFALIDSNPPGPSLAGAPRQFATALALAPGMQGIAVTVLRPSGKARFADHVVDVVTEGEFIAPQTPVTVIQTDGMRVVVKSAE
;
A
#
# COMPACT_ATOMS: atom_id res chain seq x y z
N MET A 1 -40.34 -15.51 0.13
CA MET A 1 -40.55 -14.41 1.10
C MET A 1 -39.36 -13.47 1.03
N THR A 2 -39.50 -12.50 0.14
CA THR A 2 -38.50 -11.56 -0.38
C THR A 2 -38.59 -10.25 0.40
N MET A 3 -37.77 -10.09 1.45
CA MET A 3 -37.40 -8.78 2.01
C MET A 3 -36.38 -9.03 3.12
N ARG A 4 -35.35 -8.17 3.21
CA ARG A 4 -34.18 -8.17 4.13
C ARG A 4 -32.85 -8.65 3.52
N ILE A 5 -32.47 -8.11 2.36
CA ILE A 5 -31.05 -8.11 1.92
C ILE A 5 -30.51 -6.67 1.73
N THR A 6 -31.37 -5.65 1.81
CA THR A 6 -30.98 -4.24 1.57
C THR A 6 -30.35 -3.52 2.77
N ALA A 7 -30.31 -4.11 3.97
CA ALA A 7 -29.93 -3.38 5.20
C ALA A 7 -28.46 -3.54 5.65
N VAL A 8 -27.65 -4.38 5.00
CA VAL A 8 -26.22 -4.58 5.38
C VAL A 8 -25.24 -3.84 4.44
N TRP A 9 -25.73 -3.30 3.32
CA TRP A 9 -24.92 -2.57 2.35
C TRP A 9 -24.56 -1.13 2.75
N ALA A 10 -25.01 -0.66 3.91
CA ALA A 10 -24.75 0.71 4.38
C ALA A 10 -23.54 0.85 5.34
N ALA A 11 -22.85 -0.25 5.70
CA ALA A 11 -21.88 -0.22 6.81
C ALA A 11 -20.40 -0.44 6.44
N ILE A 12 -20.05 -0.64 5.16
CA ILE A 12 -18.65 -0.76 4.71
C ILE A 12 -18.44 -0.02 3.38
N LEU A 13 -19.05 1.16 3.25
CA LEU A 13 -18.38 2.22 2.50
C LEU A 13 -17.49 2.87 3.56
N PRO A 14 -16.16 2.99 3.40
CA PRO A 14 -15.47 3.97 4.20
C PRO A 14 -16.25 5.27 3.94
N LEU A 15 -16.71 5.93 5.00
CA LEU A 15 -17.04 7.34 4.91
C LEU A 15 -15.73 8.01 4.49
N ILE A 16 -15.46 8.02 3.19
CA ILE A 16 -14.72 9.08 2.56
C ILE A 16 -15.65 10.25 2.83
N PRO A 17 -15.31 11.18 3.73
CA PRO A 17 -16.03 12.43 3.72
C PRO A 17 -15.90 12.92 2.28
N ALA A 18 -17.01 12.94 1.54
CA ALA A 18 -17.13 13.76 0.37
C ALA A 18 -17.13 15.21 0.89
N THR A 19 -16.02 15.63 1.46
CA THR A 19 -15.62 17.02 1.52
C THR A 19 -15.29 17.36 0.08
N GLY A 20 -16.34 17.52 -0.73
CA GLY A 20 -16.30 18.50 -1.80
C GLY A 20 -16.07 19.83 -1.10
N HIS A 21 -14.81 20.13 -0.79
CA HIS A 21 -14.43 21.53 -0.60
C HIS A 21 -14.84 22.16 -1.92
N ALA A 22 -15.85 23.03 -1.84
CA ALA A 22 -16.16 23.92 -2.94
C ALA A 22 -14.82 24.47 -3.40
N ARG A 23 -14.46 24.21 -4.65
CA ARG A 23 -13.22 24.69 -5.25
C ARG A 23 -13.22 26.19 -5.01
N GLU A 24 -12.38 26.69 -4.11
CA GLU A 24 -12.36 28.12 -3.82
C GLU A 24 -12.10 28.83 -5.15
N VAL A 25 -13.02 29.72 -5.50
CA VAL A 25 -12.98 30.43 -6.77
C VAL A 25 -11.89 31.48 -6.61
N ILE A 26 -10.79 31.32 -7.35
CA ILE A 26 -9.74 32.33 -7.39
C ILE A 26 -10.26 33.48 -8.26
N HIS A 27 -10.27 34.68 -7.71
CA HIS A 27 -10.60 35.89 -8.44
C HIS A 27 -9.32 36.64 -8.84
N LYS A 28 -9.44 37.44 -9.90
CA LYS A 28 -8.35 38.32 -10.36
C LYS A 28 -7.86 39.21 -9.22
N GLY A 29 -6.55 39.20 -9.00
CA GLY A 29 -5.89 39.97 -7.94
C GLY A 29 -5.83 39.28 -6.58
N ASP A 30 -6.42 38.09 -6.42
CA ASP A 30 -6.31 37.34 -5.17
C ASP A 30 -4.87 36.89 -4.92
N VAL A 31 -4.55 36.70 -3.64
CA VAL A 31 -3.30 36.10 -3.18
C VAL A 31 -3.58 34.62 -2.94
N VAL A 32 -2.92 33.76 -3.72
CA VAL A 32 -3.18 32.33 -3.67
C VAL A 32 -2.25 31.65 -2.68
N VAL A 33 -2.79 30.95 -1.68
CA VAL A 33 -2.02 30.14 -0.73
C VAL A 33 -2.03 28.68 -1.19
N VAL A 34 -0.84 28.07 -1.24
CA VAL A 34 -0.62 26.70 -1.69
C VAL A 34 0.13 25.93 -0.59
N PRO A 35 -0.50 24.97 0.10
CA PRO A 35 0.16 24.20 1.14
C PRO A 35 1.13 23.17 0.54
N LEU A 36 2.42 23.32 0.82
CA LEU A 36 3.49 22.37 0.49
C LEU A 36 3.91 21.60 1.74
N HIS A 37 3.12 20.58 2.09
CA HIS A 37 3.31 19.77 3.29
C HIS A 37 3.77 18.35 2.96
N GLY A 38 4.61 17.80 3.84
CA GLY A 38 5.05 16.40 3.76
C GLY A 38 6.23 16.18 2.83
N GLU A 39 6.37 14.96 2.31
CA GLU A 39 7.51 14.56 1.50
C GLU A 39 7.49 15.21 0.11
N VAL A 40 8.64 15.67 -0.37
CA VAL A 40 8.83 16.15 -1.74
C VAL A 40 8.82 14.95 -2.69
N ALA A 41 7.69 14.74 -3.36
CA ALA A 41 7.44 13.61 -4.27
C ALA A 41 6.76 14.07 -5.58
N PRO A 42 6.68 13.23 -6.62
CA PRO A 42 6.05 13.58 -7.89
C PRO A 42 4.57 14.01 -7.77
N SER A 43 3.86 13.48 -6.77
CA SER A 43 2.51 13.92 -6.42
C SER A 43 2.46 15.38 -5.96
N LEU A 44 3.46 15.84 -5.19
CA LEU A 44 3.57 17.23 -4.74
C LEU A 44 3.88 18.15 -5.91
N LEU A 45 4.73 17.70 -6.85
CA LEU A 45 4.99 18.40 -8.11
C LEU A 45 3.71 18.56 -8.96
N ALA A 46 2.92 17.49 -9.12
CA ALA A 46 1.68 17.53 -9.88
C ALA A 46 0.68 18.53 -9.27
N PHE A 47 0.55 18.50 -7.94
CA PHE A 47 -0.24 19.45 -7.17
C PHE A 47 0.23 20.89 -7.39
N LEU A 48 1.53 21.16 -7.20
CA LEU A 48 2.13 22.48 -7.36
C LEU A 48 1.94 23.02 -8.79
N ARG A 49 2.16 22.21 -9.82
CA ARG A 49 1.95 22.61 -11.22
C ARG A 49 0.50 23.00 -11.47
N ARG A 50 -0.47 22.26 -10.92
CA ARG A 50 -1.89 22.66 -11.03
C ARG A 50 -2.14 23.96 -10.30
N ALA A 51 -1.66 24.10 -9.07
CA ALA A 51 -1.89 25.29 -8.26
C ALA A 51 -1.32 26.55 -8.93
N VAL A 52 -0.08 26.49 -9.40
CA VAL A 52 0.58 27.58 -10.16
C VAL A 52 -0.22 27.90 -11.42
N LYS A 53 -0.57 26.89 -12.22
CA LYS A 53 -1.34 27.09 -13.45
C LYS A 53 -2.69 27.75 -13.20
N THR A 54 -3.38 27.36 -12.13
CA THR A 54 -4.70 27.91 -11.77
C THR A 54 -4.57 29.35 -11.29
N ALA A 55 -3.57 29.64 -10.44
CA ALA A 55 -3.30 31.00 -9.98
C ALA A 55 -2.94 31.93 -11.15
N GLU A 56 -2.12 31.47 -12.10
CA GLU A 56 -1.79 32.26 -13.30
C GLU A 56 -2.98 32.44 -14.25
N SER A 57 -3.79 31.40 -14.47
CA SER A 57 -4.95 31.50 -15.37
C SER A 57 -6.01 32.46 -14.84
N ASP A 58 -6.14 32.53 -13.53
CA ASP A 58 -7.17 33.32 -12.85
C ASP A 58 -6.64 34.71 -12.46
N GLU A 59 -5.46 35.09 -12.98
CA GLU A 59 -4.81 36.40 -12.79
C GLU A 59 -4.60 36.77 -11.31
N ALA A 60 -4.18 35.80 -10.49
CA ALA A 60 -3.78 36.05 -9.11
C ALA A 60 -2.63 37.06 -9.02
N SER A 61 -2.60 37.85 -7.95
CA SER A 61 -1.57 38.87 -7.73
C SER A 61 -0.26 38.30 -7.20
N ALA A 62 -0.31 37.17 -6.48
CA ALA A 62 0.84 36.46 -5.94
C ALA A 62 0.49 35.02 -5.54
N ILE A 63 1.52 34.18 -5.38
CA ILE A 63 1.40 32.85 -4.77
C ILE A 63 2.23 32.79 -3.49
N ILE A 64 1.63 32.32 -2.40
CA ILE A 64 2.30 31.97 -1.14
C ILE A 64 2.34 30.46 -1.02
N PHE A 65 3.53 29.87 -1.02
CA PHE A 65 3.74 28.48 -0.70
C PHE A 65 3.94 28.33 0.82
N GLU A 66 2.92 27.81 1.50
CA GLU A 66 3.04 27.47 2.93
C GLU A 66 3.79 26.16 3.06
N MET A 67 5.03 26.22 3.54
CA MET A 67 5.96 25.10 3.50
C MET A 67 6.14 24.46 4.88
N ASN A 68 5.97 23.14 4.91
CA ASN A 68 6.36 22.28 6.01
C ASN A 68 6.82 20.92 5.48
N THR A 69 8.12 20.82 5.18
CA THR A 69 8.73 19.61 4.62
C THR A 69 10.10 19.34 5.22
N TRP A 70 10.40 18.05 5.41
CA TRP A 70 11.73 17.55 5.76
C TRP A 70 12.58 17.22 4.53
N GLY A 71 12.00 17.37 3.33
CA GLY A 71 12.63 17.02 2.05
C GLY A 71 11.95 15.85 1.37
N GLY A 72 12.67 15.19 0.49
CA GLY A 72 12.18 14.09 -0.33
C GLY A 72 13.09 13.87 -1.52
N ARG A 73 12.52 13.45 -2.64
CA ARG A 73 13.30 13.13 -3.82
C ARG A 73 13.91 14.36 -4.48
N LEU A 74 15.18 14.23 -4.84
CA LEU A 74 15.95 15.32 -5.43
C LEU A 74 15.49 15.62 -6.86
N ASP A 75 15.09 14.61 -7.64
CA ASP A 75 14.53 14.79 -8.99
C ASP A 75 13.22 15.58 -8.97
N ALA A 76 12.28 15.24 -8.08
CA ALA A 76 11.06 15.98 -7.86
C ALA A 76 11.35 17.42 -7.41
N ALA A 77 12.37 17.63 -6.57
CA ALA A 77 12.82 18.95 -6.17
C ALA A 77 13.30 19.79 -7.38
N ALA A 78 14.12 19.24 -8.29
CA ALA A 78 14.50 19.94 -9.52
C ALA A 78 13.29 20.33 -10.34
N ASP A 79 12.36 19.41 -10.54
CA ASP A 79 11.19 19.67 -11.38
C ASP A 79 10.29 20.76 -10.77
N ILE A 80 10.19 20.81 -9.44
CA ILE A 80 9.51 21.90 -8.73
C ILE A 80 10.28 23.21 -8.91
N VAL A 81 11.60 23.21 -8.67
CA VAL A 81 12.46 24.39 -8.85
C VAL A 81 12.34 24.92 -10.29
N ASN A 82 12.34 24.04 -11.29
CA ASN A 82 12.16 24.40 -12.70
C ASN A 82 10.77 24.98 -12.98
N ALA A 83 9.72 24.41 -12.40
CA ALA A 83 8.36 24.93 -12.52
C ALA A 83 8.23 26.32 -11.88
N LEU A 84 8.76 26.51 -10.66
CA LEU A 84 8.77 27.80 -9.97
C LEU A 84 9.57 28.85 -10.73
N ASN A 85 10.68 28.45 -11.34
CA ASN A 85 11.45 29.31 -12.22
C ASN A 85 10.70 29.72 -13.50
N GLN A 86 9.60 29.07 -13.87
CA GLN A 86 8.80 29.48 -15.03
C GLN A 86 7.56 30.29 -14.64
N THR A 87 7.27 30.41 -13.34
CA THR A 87 6.14 31.19 -12.82
C THR A 87 6.29 32.67 -13.12
N LYS A 88 5.21 33.30 -13.58
CA LYS A 88 5.16 34.70 -14.04
C LYS A 88 4.65 35.67 -12.98
N ILE A 89 3.91 35.17 -12.01
CA ILE A 89 3.40 35.96 -10.89
C ILE A 89 4.34 35.87 -9.67
N PRO A 90 4.38 36.90 -8.80
CA PRO A 90 5.24 36.91 -7.63
C PRO A 90 5.08 35.69 -6.74
N THR A 91 6.21 35.14 -6.28
CA THR A 91 6.23 33.92 -5.45
C THR A 91 6.84 34.15 -4.08
N TYR A 92 6.14 33.67 -3.06
CA TYR A 92 6.51 33.77 -1.66
C TYR A 92 6.58 32.36 -1.07
N THR A 93 7.60 32.05 -0.29
CA THR A 93 7.60 30.88 0.60
C THR A 93 7.39 31.34 2.02
N PHE A 94 6.37 30.80 2.68
CA PHE A 94 6.18 30.90 4.11
C PHE A 94 6.61 29.60 4.78
N ILE A 95 7.73 29.60 5.48
CA ILE A 95 8.24 28.42 6.19
C ILE A 95 7.56 28.36 7.55
N ASN A 96 6.45 27.61 7.64
CA ASN A 96 5.67 27.49 8.86
C ASN A 96 6.43 26.69 9.93
N THR A 97 7.16 25.64 9.53
CA THR A 97 7.99 24.87 10.48
C THR A 97 9.31 24.45 9.87
N ASN A 98 9.29 23.82 8.69
CA ASN A 98 10.49 23.26 8.10
C ASN A 98 10.55 23.48 6.59
N ALA A 99 11.72 23.88 6.12
CA ALA A 99 12.17 23.79 4.73
C ALA A 99 13.48 23.00 4.69
N GLY A 100 13.42 21.73 5.10
CA GLY A 100 14.58 20.84 5.16
C GLY A 100 14.88 20.21 3.80
N SER A 101 16.17 19.99 3.53
CA SER A 101 16.65 19.26 2.35
C SER A 101 16.08 19.80 1.03
N ALA A 102 15.35 18.98 0.27
CA ALA A 102 14.66 19.42 -0.96
C ALA A 102 13.76 20.65 -0.76
N GLY A 103 13.17 20.83 0.44
CA GLY A 103 12.39 22.02 0.79
C GLY A 103 13.19 23.31 0.73
N ALA A 104 14.44 23.30 1.21
CA ALA A 104 15.33 24.46 1.13
C ALA A 104 15.58 24.86 -0.33
N LEU A 105 15.75 23.87 -1.21
CA LEU A 105 15.95 24.11 -2.63
C LEU A 105 14.73 24.76 -3.28
N ILE A 106 13.53 24.28 -2.92
CA ILE A 106 12.25 24.82 -3.38
C ILE A 106 12.06 26.25 -2.86
N ALA A 107 12.37 26.53 -1.59
CA ALA A 107 12.25 27.86 -1.01
C ALA A 107 13.14 28.89 -1.72
N ILE A 108 14.40 28.54 -2.00
CA ILE A 108 15.34 29.37 -2.79
C ILE A 108 14.84 29.61 -4.23
N ALA A 109 13.99 28.73 -4.76
CA ALA A 109 13.37 28.92 -6.07
C ALA A 109 12.19 29.91 -6.09
N THR A 110 11.80 30.45 -4.94
CA THR A 110 10.82 31.56 -4.84
C THR A 110 11.51 32.90 -4.64
N GLN A 111 10.81 34.01 -4.90
CA GLN A 111 11.39 35.36 -4.83
C GLN A 111 11.53 35.86 -3.38
N HIS A 112 10.53 35.58 -2.56
CA HIS A 112 10.44 36.11 -1.21
C HIS A 112 10.34 34.96 -0.20
N ILE A 113 11.10 35.03 0.89
CA ILE A 113 11.07 33.99 1.94
C ILE A 113 10.72 34.65 3.28
N TYR A 114 9.75 34.07 3.97
CA TYR A 114 9.38 34.43 5.33
C TYR A 114 9.33 33.18 6.19
N MET A 115 9.56 33.34 7.48
CA MET A 115 9.72 32.22 8.42
C MET A 115 8.81 32.39 9.63
N ALA A 116 8.27 31.30 10.15
CA ALA A 116 7.64 31.31 11.47
C ALA A 116 8.69 31.45 12.58
N PRO A 117 8.34 31.96 13.78
CA PRO A 117 9.30 32.15 14.86
C PRO A 117 10.09 30.89 15.23
N VAL A 118 9.44 29.73 15.17
CA VAL A 118 10.05 28.41 15.41
C VAL A 118 10.09 27.64 14.10
N SER A 119 11.08 27.93 13.27
CA SER A 119 11.27 27.25 11.99
C SER A 119 12.74 27.15 11.57
N ALA A 120 13.02 26.25 10.63
CA ALA A 120 14.35 25.99 10.10
C ALA A 120 14.37 25.80 8.59
N ILE A 121 15.48 26.19 7.95
CA ILE A 121 15.77 25.99 6.51
C ILE A 121 17.22 25.54 6.30
N GLY A 122 17.44 24.63 5.37
CA GLY A 122 18.78 24.16 4.98
C GLY A 122 18.89 22.64 5.03
N ALA A 123 20.04 22.12 5.45
CA ALA A 123 20.31 20.68 5.53
C ALA A 123 20.01 19.90 4.23
N ALA A 124 20.52 20.39 3.10
CA ALA A 124 20.26 19.89 1.75
C ALA A 124 21.41 19.08 1.13
N ALA A 125 22.31 18.55 1.96
CA ALA A 125 23.30 17.60 1.49
C ALA A 125 22.60 16.31 1.00
N PRO A 126 22.93 15.82 -0.20
CA PRO A 126 22.27 14.63 -0.75
C PRO A 126 22.65 13.39 0.04
N ILE A 127 21.66 12.57 0.37
CA ILE A 127 21.79 11.26 1.00
C ILE A 127 20.95 10.24 0.23
N LEU A 128 21.27 8.95 0.40
CA LEU A 128 20.43 7.87 -0.09
C LEU A 128 19.13 7.81 0.72
N SER A 129 18.05 7.27 0.13
CA SER A 129 16.74 7.10 0.80
C SER A 129 16.81 6.19 2.04
N THR A 130 17.94 5.49 2.25
CA THR A 130 18.25 4.70 3.46
C THR A 130 18.80 5.54 4.61
N GLY A 131 19.08 6.83 4.41
CA GLY A 131 19.75 7.71 5.37
C GLY A 131 21.28 7.69 5.30
N GLU A 132 21.86 6.97 4.34
CA GLU A 132 23.31 6.84 4.21
C GLU A 132 23.91 7.83 3.21
N ASP A 133 25.21 8.09 3.32
CA ASP A 133 25.96 8.89 2.37
C ASP A 133 25.98 8.24 0.97
N LEU A 134 25.95 9.08 -0.07
CA LEU A 134 26.23 8.64 -1.44
C LEU A 134 27.71 8.17 -1.55
N PRO A 135 28.00 7.19 -2.43
CA PRO A 135 29.37 6.86 -2.81
C PRO A 135 30.14 8.11 -3.25
N ALA A 136 31.42 8.23 -2.89
CA ALA A 136 32.20 9.47 -3.02
C ALA A 136 32.08 10.14 -4.41
N THR A 137 32.32 9.41 -5.51
CA THR A 137 32.21 9.94 -6.86
C THR A 137 30.79 10.39 -7.24
N ALA A 138 29.76 9.67 -6.77
CA ALA A 138 28.37 10.05 -7.00
C ALA A 138 28.01 11.29 -6.17
N LYS A 139 28.50 11.37 -4.93
CA LYS A 139 28.33 12.53 -4.04
C LYS A 139 28.92 13.79 -4.66
N GLU A 140 30.16 13.72 -5.15
CA GLU A 140 30.83 14.85 -5.81
C GLU A 140 30.08 15.33 -7.06
N LYS A 141 29.66 14.41 -7.94
CA LYS A 141 28.87 14.75 -9.14
C LYS A 141 27.54 15.39 -8.79
N THR A 142 26.84 14.82 -7.81
CA THR A 142 25.56 15.35 -7.32
C THR A 142 25.76 16.74 -6.72
N ILE A 143 26.66 16.91 -5.75
CA ILE A 143 26.92 18.23 -5.14
C ILE A 143 27.32 19.24 -6.21
N SER A 144 28.20 18.89 -7.16
CA SER A 144 28.63 19.80 -8.23
C SER A 144 27.46 20.29 -9.09
N TYR A 145 26.64 19.37 -9.62
CA TYR A 145 25.50 19.70 -10.48
C TYR A 145 24.44 20.51 -9.73
N TRP A 146 24.03 20.03 -8.55
CA TRP A 146 22.96 20.66 -7.79
C TRP A 146 23.38 21.99 -7.18
N SER A 147 24.65 22.16 -6.84
CA SER A 147 25.17 23.46 -6.38
C SER A 147 25.10 24.48 -7.52
N ALA A 148 25.39 24.07 -8.76
CA ALA A 148 25.25 24.96 -9.91
C ALA A 148 23.79 25.36 -10.15
N LEU A 149 22.85 24.39 -10.10
CA LEU A 149 21.42 24.66 -10.27
C LEU A 149 20.90 25.62 -9.18
N ILE A 150 21.21 25.37 -7.92
CA ILE A 150 20.66 26.17 -6.82
C ILE A 150 21.26 27.57 -6.79
N ARG A 151 22.56 27.73 -7.10
CA ARG A 151 23.16 29.07 -7.24
C ARG A 151 22.48 29.86 -8.35
N GLY A 152 22.21 29.22 -9.49
CA GLY A 152 21.48 29.86 -10.59
C GLY A 152 20.09 30.32 -10.18
N SER A 153 19.36 29.48 -9.45
CA SER A 153 18.04 29.83 -8.93
C SER A 153 18.10 30.96 -7.90
N ALA A 154 19.08 30.91 -6.99
CA ALA A 154 19.30 31.95 -5.98
C ALA A 154 19.58 33.31 -6.62
N ILE A 155 20.50 33.38 -7.59
CA ILE A 155 20.84 34.62 -8.31
C ILE A 155 19.59 35.21 -8.97
N LYS A 156 18.83 34.38 -9.66
CA LYS A 156 17.62 34.82 -10.37
C LYS A 156 16.57 35.41 -9.42
N ASN A 157 16.44 34.85 -8.24
CA ASN A 157 15.45 35.25 -7.26
C ASN A 157 15.96 36.29 -6.25
N GLY A 158 17.22 36.72 -6.36
CA GLY A 158 17.82 37.74 -5.49
C GLY A 158 18.37 37.22 -4.16
N HIS A 159 18.45 35.90 -3.97
CA HIS A 159 19.04 35.27 -2.78
C HIS A 159 20.57 35.20 -2.89
N ASN A 160 21.26 35.08 -1.75
CA ASN A 160 22.70 34.88 -1.74
C ASN A 160 23.05 33.46 -2.26
N PRO A 161 23.75 33.33 -3.41
CA PRO A 161 24.06 32.02 -3.98
C PRO A 161 25.02 31.20 -3.12
N ASP A 162 25.88 31.84 -2.33
CA ASP A 162 26.82 31.14 -1.47
C ASP A 162 26.12 30.50 -0.27
N VAL A 163 25.13 31.19 0.31
CA VAL A 163 24.25 30.63 1.36
C VAL A 163 23.46 29.45 0.80
N ALA A 164 22.90 29.60 -0.41
CA ALA A 164 22.15 28.53 -1.07
C ALA A 164 23.01 27.29 -1.38
N GLU A 165 24.25 27.48 -1.84
CA GLU A 165 25.21 26.39 -2.03
C GLU A 165 25.60 25.72 -0.71
N ALA A 166 25.80 26.49 0.37
CA ALA A 166 26.20 25.97 1.67
C ALA A 166 25.15 25.05 2.32
N PHE A 167 23.88 25.14 1.92
CA PHE A 167 22.88 24.17 2.34
C PHE A 167 23.20 22.74 1.89
N MET A 168 23.88 22.55 0.76
CA MET A 168 24.21 21.22 0.23
C MET A 168 25.70 20.87 0.26
N ASN A 169 26.56 21.88 0.15
CA ASN A 169 28.00 21.70 0.08
C ASN A 169 28.64 22.06 1.43
N LYS A 170 28.95 21.04 2.23
CA LYS A 170 29.59 21.23 3.54
C LYS A 170 30.96 21.92 3.50
N ASP A 171 31.63 21.87 2.34
CA ASP A 171 32.97 22.42 2.17
C ASP A 171 32.93 23.88 1.68
N LYS A 172 31.73 24.41 1.39
CA LYS A 172 31.51 25.80 1.01
C LYS A 172 31.57 26.70 2.23
N GLU A 173 32.66 27.42 2.42
CA GLU A 173 32.72 28.49 3.42
C GLU A 173 31.90 29.69 2.96
N VAL A 174 31.09 30.25 3.86
CA VAL A 174 30.31 31.48 3.60
C VAL A 174 30.65 32.51 4.67
N LYS A 175 31.28 33.60 4.23
CA LYS A 175 31.58 34.77 5.06
C LYS A 175 30.98 36.01 4.41
N ILE A 176 30.14 36.73 5.14
CA ILE A 176 29.49 37.96 4.68
C ILE A 176 29.91 39.08 5.63
N GLY A 177 30.72 40.02 5.15
CA GLY A 177 31.39 40.99 6.03
C GLY A 177 32.27 40.26 7.05
N ASP A 178 32.10 40.57 8.33
CA ASP A 178 32.83 39.91 9.42
C ASP A 178 32.14 38.63 9.94
N ARG A 179 30.89 38.39 9.55
CA ARG A 179 30.10 37.23 9.98
C ARG A 179 30.48 36.00 9.17
N VAL A 180 30.98 34.97 9.86
CA VAL A 180 31.07 33.61 9.29
C VAL A 180 29.70 32.97 9.42
N VAL A 181 28.98 32.90 8.31
CA VAL A 181 27.64 32.28 8.24
C VAL A 181 27.76 30.77 8.22
N HIS A 182 28.74 30.25 7.49
CA HIS A 182 28.97 28.81 7.37
C HIS A 182 30.46 28.50 7.39
N PRO A 183 30.99 27.85 8.45
CA PRO A 183 32.35 27.35 8.46
C PRO A 183 32.46 26.08 7.60
N LYS A 184 33.65 25.79 7.08
CA LYS A 184 33.90 24.54 6.34
C LYS A 184 33.71 23.32 7.24
N GLY A 185 33.14 22.26 6.67
CA GLY A 185 33.02 20.94 7.30
C GLY A 185 31.70 20.70 8.04
N ALA A 186 30.82 21.69 8.13
CA ALA A 186 29.46 21.55 8.67
C ALA A 186 28.42 21.59 7.54
N ILE A 187 27.17 21.22 7.82
CA ILE A 187 26.06 21.48 6.90
C ILE A 187 25.32 22.70 7.43
N LEU A 188 25.00 23.66 6.55
CA LEU A 188 24.27 24.85 6.97
C LEU A 188 22.79 24.56 7.19
N THR A 189 22.30 24.95 8.36
CA THR A 189 20.88 25.10 8.69
C THR A 189 20.73 26.44 9.37
N LEU A 190 19.72 27.21 8.97
CA LEU A 190 19.40 28.50 9.56
C LEU A 190 18.06 28.40 10.28
N ASN A 191 17.99 28.93 11.50
CA ASN A 191 16.72 29.22 12.15
C ASN A 191 16.17 30.58 11.64
N ALA A 192 14.94 30.91 12.05
CA ALA A 192 14.27 32.14 11.64
C ALA A 192 15.03 33.43 12.01
N GLN A 193 15.73 33.48 13.15
CA GLN A 193 16.52 34.65 13.55
C GLN A 193 17.78 34.79 12.68
N GLU A 194 18.50 33.70 12.44
CA GLU A 194 19.70 33.69 11.61
C GLU A 194 19.36 34.05 10.15
N ALA A 195 18.31 33.45 9.61
CA ALA A 195 17.87 33.72 8.23
C ALA A 195 17.42 35.16 8.01
N THR A 196 16.89 35.83 9.05
CA THR A 196 16.44 37.24 8.99
C THR A 196 17.50 38.24 9.50
N GLU A 197 18.67 37.76 9.94
CA GLU A 197 19.79 38.59 10.36
C GLU A 197 20.18 39.54 9.21
N ARG A 198 20.26 40.84 9.50
CA ARG A 198 20.63 41.85 8.48
C ARG A 198 22.13 42.06 8.49
N ILE A 199 22.77 41.78 7.34
CA ILE A 199 24.19 42.02 7.10
C ILE A 199 24.31 42.95 5.89
N ASN A 200 24.98 44.10 6.06
CA ASN A 200 25.06 45.15 5.03
C ASN A 200 23.67 45.57 4.50
N ASP A 201 22.73 45.82 5.44
CA ASP A 201 21.35 46.22 5.16
C ASP A 201 20.50 45.23 4.35
N LYS A 202 20.98 44.01 4.11
CA LYS A 202 20.21 42.93 3.47
C LYS A 202 19.98 41.78 4.45
N PRO A 203 18.78 41.17 4.47
CA PRO A 203 18.60 39.93 5.22
C PRO A 203 19.52 38.85 4.67
N LEU A 204 19.96 37.94 5.53
CA LEU A 204 20.80 36.81 5.14
C LEU A 204 20.10 35.93 4.11
N LEU A 205 18.80 35.68 4.31
CA LEU A 205 17.97 34.87 3.42
C LEU A 205 16.48 35.23 3.45
N ALA A 206 15.89 35.35 4.64
CA ALA A 206 14.46 35.59 4.82
C ALA A 206 14.16 37.06 5.16
N GLU A 207 13.09 37.61 4.60
CA GLU A 207 12.72 39.02 4.76
C GLU A 207 12.09 39.34 6.12
N GLY A 208 11.56 38.33 6.79
CA GLY A 208 11.06 38.52 8.15
C GLY A 208 10.42 37.29 8.76
N ILE A 209 10.17 37.44 10.06
CA ILE A 209 9.45 36.46 10.88
C ILE A 209 7.96 36.84 10.94
N VAL A 210 7.05 35.88 10.73
CA VAL A 210 5.57 36.06 10.76
C VAL A 210 4.87 34.80 11.28
N ASP A 211 3.72 34.93 11.94
CA ASP A 211 3.03 33.78 12.56
C ASP A 211 2.14 32.97 11.60
N SER A 212 1.59 33.59 10.55
CA SER A 212 0.88 32.92 9.42
C SER A 212 0.36 33.98 8.42
N ILE A 213 -0.88 34.46 8.60
CA ILE A 213 -1.60 35.31 7.64
C ILE A 213 -1.06 36.74 7.55
N ASP A 214 -0.34 37.17 8.59
CA ASP A 214 0.31 38.47 8.65
C ASP A 214 1.41 38.64 7.60
N LEU A 215 1.83 37.54 6.95
CA LEU A 215 2.69 37.61 5.77
C LEU A 215 2.12 38.52 4.70
N THR A 216 0.82 38.42 4.39
CA THR A 216 0.19 39.25 3.36
C THR A 216 0.32 40.74 3.69
N LYS A 217 0.09 41.11 4.94
CA LYS A 217 0.24 42.49 5.44
C LYS A 217 1.70 42.94 5.38
N LYS A 218 2.63 42.10 5.82
CA LYS A 218 4.07 42.42 5.91
C LYS A 218 4.74 42.52 4.55
N ALA A 219 4.32 41.67 3.60
CA ALA A 219 4.75 41.70 2.21
C ALA A 219 4.02 42.77 1.37
N GLY A 220 3.04 43.47 1.94
CA GLY A 220 2.26 44.49 1.23
C GLY A 220 1.34 43.94 0.14
N LEU A 221 0.99 42.66 0.21
CA LEU A 221 0.10 42.01 -0.73
C LEU A 221 -1.35 42.48 -0.53
N LYS A 222 -2.03 42.78 -1.64
CA LYS A 222 -3.41 43.26 -1.68
C LYS A 222 -4.26 42.27 -2.47
N GLY A 223 -5.41 41.89 -1.93
CA GLY A 223 -6.29 40.90 -2.53
C GLY A 223 -6.96 40.05 -1.46
N ASN A 224 -7.98 39.29 -1.84
CA ASN A 224 -8.50 38.26 -0.94
C ASN A 224 -7.54 37.08 -0.94
N ILE A 225 -7.56 36.32 0.15
CA ILE A 225 -6.77 35.10 0.26
C ILE A 225 -7.63 33.96 -0.27
N ALA A 226 -7.14 33.27 -1.29
CA ALA A 226 -7.73 32.05 -1.83
C ALA A 226 -6.77 30.89 -1.62
N THR A 227 -7.23 29.76 -1.10
CA THR A 227 -6.39 28.60 -0.81
C THR A 227 -6.66 27.50 -1.83
N VAL A 228 -5.59 27.04 -2.49
CA VAL A 228 -5.69 25.89 -3.39
C VAL A 228 -5.30 24.64 -2.63
N GLU A 229 -6.29 23.87 -2.19
CA GLU A 229 -6.07 22.62 -1.49
C GLU A 229 -5.79 21.44 -2.46
N PRO A 230 -5.04 20.42 -2.02
CA PRO A 230 -4.91 19.18 -2.76
C PRO A 230 -6.29 18.52 -2.96
N THR A 231 -6.54 18.05 -4.17
CA THR A 231 -7.77 17.32 -4.50
C THR A 231 -7.82 15.99 -3.74
N GLY A 232 -9.02 15.41 -3.57
CA GLY A 232 -9.19 14.13 -2.89
C GLY A 232 -8.28 13.01 -3.45
N PHE A 233 -8.05 12.99 -4.77
CA PHE A 233 -7.12 12.05 -5.40
C PHE A 233 -5.66 12.28 -5.02
N GLU A 234 -5.22 13.53 -4.86
CA GLU A 234 -3.85 13.85 -4.42
C GLU A 234 -3.65 13.57 -2.94
N GLN A 235 -4.63 13.88 -2.10
CA GLN A 235 -4.60 13.53 -0.69
C GLN A 235 -4.46 12.02 -0.49
N ILE A 236 -5.19 11.24 -1.32
CA ILE A 236 -5.07 9.78 -1.35
C ILE A 236 -3.67 9.39 -1.86
N ALA A 237 -3.17 9.97 -2.95
CA ALA A 237 -1.84 9.67 -3.48
C ALA A 237 -0.71 9.92 -2.45
N PHE A 238 -0.80 10.98 -1.64
CA PHE A 238 0.15 11.26 -0.55
C PHE A 238 0.14 10.22 0.57
N ARG A 239 -1.00 9.54 0.78
CA ARG A 239 -1.17 8.56 1.88
C ARG A 239 -0.99 7.12 1.44
N ILE A 240 -1.20 6.78 0.16
CA ILE A 240 -1.16 5.39 -0.30
C ILE A 240 0.21 4.74 -0.06
N THR A 241 1.31 5.44 -0.34
CA THR A 241 2.66 4.90 -0.14
C THR A 241 2.92 4.59 1.33
N ALA A 242 2.48 5.45 2.25
CA ALA A 242 2.57 5.21 3.69
C ALA A 242 1.70 4.01 4.15
N LEU A 243 0.55 3.79 3.49
CA LEU A 243 -0.37 2.68 3.79
C LEU A 243 0.01 1.36 3.10
N ALA A 244 1.16 1.30 2.40
CA ALA A 244 1.57 0.14 1.63
C ALA A 244 1.52 -1.20 2.40
N PRO A 245 2.01 -1.32 3.66
CA PRO A 245 1.93 -2.59 4.40
C PRO A 245 0.49 -3.03 4.67
N LEU A 246 -0.43 -2.09 4.90
CA LEU A 246 -1.84 -2.36 5.14
C LEU A 246 -2.55 -2.79 3.86
N LEU A 247 -2.21 -2.15 2.72
CA LEU A 247 -2.73 -2.53 1.41
C LEU A 247 -2.25 -3.93 1.01
N LEU A 248 -0.97 -4.26 1.23
CA LEU A 248 -0.47 -5.62 1.02
C LEU A 248 -1.16 -6.64 1.93
N LEU A 249 -1.31 -6.32 3.21
CA LEU A 249 -1.98 -7.19 4.18
C LEU A 249 -3.44 -7.47 3.78
N GLY A 250 -4.18 -6.42 3.39
CA GLY A 250 -5.55 -6.54 2.89
C GLY A 250 -5.63 -7.31 1.57
N GLY A 251 -4.68 -7.08 0.67
CA GLY A 251 -4.52 -7.81 -0.59
C GLY A 251 -4.35 -9.32 -0.37
N ILE A 252 -3.40 -9.70 0.48
CA ILE A 252 -3.10 -11.09 0.85
C ILE A 252 -4.29 -11.73 1.57
N LEU A 253 -4.92 -11.03 2.51
CA LEU A 253 -6.06 -11.55 3.27
C LEU A 253 -7.28 -11.78 2.38
N GLY A 254 -7.59 -10.84 1.47
CA GLY A 254 -8.67 -10.98 0.50
C GLY A 254 -8.46 -12.18 -0.43
N ALA A 255 -7.24 -12.34 -0.94
CA ALA A 255 -6.88 -13.49 -1.79
C ALA A 255 -7.03 -14.83 -1.05
N TYR A 256 -6.60 -14.88 0.22
CA TYR A 256 -6.77 -16.08 1.06
C TYR A 256 -8.25 -16.41 1.30
N LEU A 257 -9.08 -15.41 1.58
CA LEU A 257 -10.51 -15.60 1.83
C LEU A 257 -11.27 -16.03 0.58
N GLU A 258 -10.94 -15.49 -0.59
CA GLU A 258 -11.48 -15.95 -1.89
C GLU A 258 -11.16 -17.43 -2.11
N PHE A 259 -9.92 -17.85 -1.81
CA PHE A 259 -9.50 -19.25 -1.93
C PHE A 259 -10.23 -20.19 -0.95
N LYS A 260 -10.50 -19.73 0.28
CA LYS A 260 -11.20 -20.53 1.30
C LYS A 260 -12.71 -20.61 1.10
N ILE A 261 -13.31 -19.61 0.47
CA ILE A 261 -14.75 -19.51 0.27
C ILE A 261 -15.03 -19.31 -1.22
N PRO A 262 -14.83 -20.34 -2.06
CA PRO A 262 -15.09 -20.24 -3.49
C PRO A 262 -16.55 -19.83 -3.73
N GLY A 263 -16.78 -18.85 -4.60
CA GLY A 263 -18.12 -18.39 -4.96
C GLY A 263 -18.61 -17.14 -4.23
N VAL A 264 -17.87 -16.63 -3.24
CA VAL A 264 -18.07 -15.28 -2.70
C VAL A 264 -17.06 -14.37 -3.37
N THR A 265 -17.43 -13.61 -4.39
CA THR A 265 -16.50 -12.79 -5.20
C THR A 265 -15.94 -11.56 -4.47
N TRP A 266 -16.53 -11.18 -3.32
CA TRP A 266 -16.19 -9.94 -2.62
C TRP A 266 -14.76 -9.89 -2.05
N PRO A 267 -14.23 -10.93 -1.37
CA PRO A 267 -12.83 -10.99 -0.96
C PRO A 267 -11.85 -10.85 -2.12
N GLY A 268 -12.12 -11.48 -3.27
CA GLY A 268 -11.31 -11.33 -4.48
C GLY A 268 -11.30 -9.91 -5.02
N ILE A 269 -12.46 -9.24 -5.06
CA ILE A 269 -12.56 -7.83 -5.45
C ILE A 269 -11.77 -6.93 -4.49
N ILE A 270 -11.90 -7.14 -3.17
CA ILE A 270 -11.14 -6.39 -2.16
C ILE A 270 -9.64 -6.60 -2.35
N SER A 271 -9.21 -7.84 -2.59
CA SER A 271 -7.81 -8.16 -2.88
C SER A 271 -7.29 -7.41 -4.10
N ALA A 272 -8.05 -7.43 -5.21
CA ALA A 272 -7.70 -6.73 -6.44
C ALA A 272 -7.62 -5.21 -6.24
N ILE A 273 -8.56 -4.62 -5.50
CA ILE A 273 -8.54 -3.18 -5.17
C ILE A 273 -7.31 -2.84 -4.31
N CYS A 274 -7.00 -3.65 -3.30
CA CYS A 274 -5.84 -3.45 -2.44
C CYS A 274 -4.52 -3.47 -3.24
N PHE A 275 -4.32 -4.47 -4.11
CA PHE A 275 -3.14 -4.54 -4.97
C PHE A 275 -3.13 -3.41 -6.01
N ALA A 276 -4.27 -3.08 -6.63
CA ALA A 276 -4.36 -1.98 -7.58
C ALA A 276 -3.99 -0.64 -6.95
N LEU A 277 -4.51 -0.34 -5.76
CA LEU A 277 -4.16 0.87 -5.01
C LEU A 277 -2.67 0.86 -4.63
N PHE A 278 -2.15 -0.28 -4.17
CA PHE A 278 -0.72 -0.44 -3.87
C PHE A 278 0.14 -0.07 -5.08
N PHE A 279 -0.07 -0.69 -6.24
CA PHE A 279 0.72 -0.38 -7.44
C PHE A 279 0.49 1.05 -7.92
N LEU A 280 -0.75 1.54 -7.91
CA LEU A 280 -1.08 2.89 -8.37
C LEU A 280 -0.40 3.97 -7.52
N GLY A 281 -0.38 3.84 -6.20
CA GLY A 281 0.28 4.83 -5.35
C GLY A 281 1.78 4.89 -5.55
N HIS A 282 2.44 3.75 -5.75
CA HIS A 282 3.88 3.70 -6.02
C HIS A 282 4.20 4.18 -7.45
N TYR A 283 3.30 3.96 -8.41
CA TYR A 283 3.39 4.55 -9.75
C TYR A 283 3.30 6.08 -9.68
N LEU A 284 2.32 6.61 -8.96
CA LEU A 284 2.15 8.06 -8.77
C LEU A 284 3.29 8.69 -7.95
N ALA A 285 3.91 7.92 -7.05
CA ALA A 285 5.10 8.34 -6.32
C ALA A 285 6.39 8.25 -7.15
N GLY A 286 6.33 7.73 -8.38
CA GLY A 286 7.49 7.57 -9.26
C GLY A 286 8.46 6.47 -8.83
N LEU A 287 8.02 5.54 -7.97
CA LEU A 287 8.84 4.43 -7.46
C LEU A 287 8.84 3.23 -8.42
N ALA A 288 7.75 3.04 -9.18
CA ALA A 288 7.60 1.89 -10.06
C ALA A 288 6.78 2.20 -11.31
N GLY A 289 7.09 1.60 -12.45
CA GLY A 289 6.32 1.75 -13.69
C GLY A 289 5.31 0.62 -13.93
N TRP A 290 4.82 0.52 -15.16
CA TRP A 290 3.88 -0.54 -15.57
C TRP A 290 4.55 -1.92 -15.66
N GLU A 291 5.88 -1.96 -15.79
CA GLU A 291 6.67 -3.19 -15.87
C GLU A 291 6.51 -4.07 -14.62
N VAL A 292 6.47 -3.49 -13.42
CA VAL A 292 6.28 -4.28 -12.19
C VAL A 292 4.88 -4.85 -12.08
N VAL A 293 3.86 -4.13 -12.58
CA VAL A 293 2.48 -4.61 -12.61
C VAL A 293 2.36 -5.78 -13.59
N ALA A 294 2.99 -5.67 -14.76
CA ALA A 294 3.04 -6.76 -15.73
C ALA A 294 3.72 -8.01 -15.16
N LEU A 295 4.82 -7.86 -14.41
CA LEU A 295 5.49 -8.96 -13.72
C LEU A 295 4.60 -9.62 -12.65
N PHE A 296 3.86 -8.83 -11.87
CA PHE A 296 2.90 -9.36 -10.89
C PHE A 296 1.80 -10.19 -11.56
N VAL A 297 1.19 -9.65 -12.62
CA VAL A 297 0.12 -10.33 -13.37
C VAL A 297 0.65 -11.59 -14.04
N LEU A 298 1.85 -11.54 -14.63
CA LEU A 298 2.51 -12.73 -15.19
C LEU A 298 2.71 -13.79 -14.10
N GLY A 299 3.18 -13.40 -12.92
CA GLY A 299 3.33 -14.31 -11.79
C GLY A 299 2.01 -14.96 -11.37
N MET A 300 0.92 -14.17 -11.27
CA MET A 300 -0.43 -14.67 -11.00
C MET A 300 -0.92 -15.67 -12.05
N VAL A 301 -0.69 -15.38 -13.34
CA VAL A 301 -1.04 -16.28 -14.45
C VAL A 301 -0.28 -17.59 -14.38
N LEU A 302 1.03 -17.56 -14.07
CA LEU A 302 1.84 -18.77 -13.90
C LEU A 302 1.36 -19.64 -12.74
N VAL A 303 0.99 -19.03 -11.60
CA VAL A 303 0.37 -19.74 -10.48
C VAL A 303 -0.95 -20.37 -10.90
N LEU A 304 -1.78 -19.65 -11.65
CA LEU A 304 -3.06 -20.17 -12.13
C LEU A 304 -2.86 -21.34 -13.11
N ILE A 305 -1.88 -21.25 -14.01
CA ILE A 305 -1.54 -22.34 -14.93
C ILE A 305 -1.12 -23.60 -14.17
N GLU A 306 -0.31 -23.47 -13.13
CA GLU A 306 0.07 -24.60 -12.28
C GLU A 306 -1.17 -25.24 -11.63
N ILE A 307 -2.03 -24.43 -11.02
CA ILE A 307 -3.23 -24.93 -10.30
C ILE A 307 -4.21 -25.59 -11.27
N LEU A 308 -4.40 -25.07 -12.48
CA LEU A 308 -5.39 -25.58 -13.42
C LEU A 308 -4.91 -26.78 -14.24
N PHE A 309 -3.64 -26.78 -14.68
CA PHE A 309 -3.15 -27.77 -15.65
C PHE A 309 -2.17 -28.76 -15.05
N PHE A 310 -1.40 -28.36 -14.03
CA PHE A 310 -0.23 -29.13 -13.58
C PHE A 310 -0.25 -29.52 -12.11
N ALA A 311 -1.35 -29.28 -11.38
CA ALA A 311 -1.47 -29.41 -9.92
C ALA A 311 -1.03 -30.78 -9.35
N HIS A 312 -1.02 -31.83 -10.17
CA HIS A 312 -0.63 -33.20 -9.77
C HIS A 312 0.70 -33.67 -10.40
N SER A 313 1.37 -32.83 -11.20
CA SER A 313 2.49 -33.23 -12.07
C SER A 313 3.78 -32.44 -11.83
N THR A 314 3.70 -31.11 -11.70
CA THR A 314 4.87 -30.26 -11.48
C THR A 314 4.57 -29.21 -10.39
N ILE A 315 5.57 -28.39 -10.08
CA ILE A 315 5.47 -27.24 -9.16
C ILE A 315 6.21 -26.01 -9.76
N VAL A 316 6.82 -26.17 -10.94
CA VAL A 316 7.77 -25.20 -11.50
C VAL A 316 7.09 -23.87 -11.84
N PHE A 317 5.95 -23.90 -12.52
CA PHE A 317 5.22 -22.68 -12.88
C PHE A 317 4.68 -21.99 -11.63
N GLY A 318 4.22 -22.77 -10.64
CA GLY A 318 3.78 -22.25 -9.35
C GLY A 318 4.89 -21.50 -8.60
N VAL A 319 6.07 -22.12 -8.47
CA VAL A 319 7.22 -21.50 -7.77
C VAL A 319 7.74 -20.28 -8.52
N VAL A 320 7.90 -20.37 -9.84
CA VAL A 320 8.32 -19.22 -10.66
C VAL A 320 7.29 -18.09 -10.56
N GLY A 321 5.99 -18.42 -10.61
CA GLY A 321 4.92 -17.45 -10.49
C GLY A 321 4.92 -16.73 -9.13
N VAL A 322 5.03 -17.47 -8.02
CA VAL A 322 5.15 -16.88 -6.68
C VAL A 322 6.41 -16.02 -6.55
N PHE A 323 7.54 -16.46 -7.12
CA PHE A 323 8.76 -15.66 -7.14
C PHE A 323 8.56 -14.34 -7.88
N LEU A 324 7.91 -14.33 -9.05
CA LEU A 324 7.61 -13.11 -9.80
C LEU A 324 6.67 -12.17 -9.04
N ILE A 325 5.67 -12.71 -8.34
CA ILE A 325 4.78 -11.93 -7.47
C ILE A 325 5.60 -11.24 -6.37
N LEU A 326 6.39 -11.99 -5.61
CA LEU A 326 7.20 -11.43 -4.52
C LEU A 326 8.25 -10.43 -5.02
N ALA A 327 8.92 -10.74 -6.13
CA ALA A 327 9.90 -9.87 -6.75
C ALA A 327 9.26 -8.55 -7.22
N SER A 328 8.05 -8.60 -7.81
CA SER A 328 7.30 -7.42 -8.20
C SER A 328 6.91 -6.56 -6.99
N LEU A 329 6.35 -7.16 -5.94
CA LEU A 329 5.94 -6.43 -4.74
C LEU A 329 7.12 -5.73 -4.06
N LEU A 330 8.28 -6.40 -4.01
CA LEU A 330 9.52 -5.79 -3.51
C LEU A 330 10.00 -4.66 -4.41
N TRP A 331 10.06 -4.90 -5.73
CA TRP A 331 10.55 -3.92 -6.69
C TRP A 331 9.73 -2.63 -6.67
N THR A 332 8.41 -2.74 -6.50
CA THR A 332 7.50 -1.58 -6.41
C THR A 332 7.86 -0.60 -5.28
N MET A 333 8.47 -1.09 -4.20
CA MET A 333 8.87 -0.28 -3.04
C MET A 333 10.31 0.22 -3.12
N ILE A 334 11.09 -0.17 -4.13
CA ILE A 334 12.50 0.22 -4.24
C ILE A 334 12.59 1.57 -4.92
N ASP A 335 13.10 2.56 -4.20
CA ASP A 335 13.47 3.84 -4.79
C ASP A 335 14.73 3.70 -5.66
N ARG A 336 14.58 3.90 -6.98
CA ARG A 336 15.69 3.89 -7.94
C ARG A 336 15.99 5.29 -8.44
N TYR A 337 17.22 5.74 -8.21
CA TYR A 337 17.75 6.95 -8.82
C TYR A 337 18.37 6.66 -10.20
N PRO A 338 18.24 7.59 -11.17
CA PRO A 338 18.93 7.50 -12.45
C PRO A 338 20.45 7.29 -12.27
N GLY A 339 21.01 6.26 -12.90
CA GLY A 339 22.44 5.94 -12.84
C GLY A 339 22.86 4.95 -11.75
N GLN A 340 21.92 4.36 -11.00
CA GLN A 340 22.22 3.24 -10.11
C GLN A 340 22.24 1.89 -10.85
N ASN A 341 22.93 0.90 -10.26
CA ASN A 341 22.99 -0.45 -10.79
C ASN A 341 21.59 -1.08 -10.91
N PHE A 342 21.42 -1.94 -11.93
CA PHE A 342 20.16 -2.64 -12.15
C PHE A 342 19.76 -3.55 -10.97
N PHE A 343 20.74 -4.05 -10.21
CA PHE A 343 20.49 -4.86 -9.01
C PHE A 343 20.51 -3.99 -7.75
N PRO A 344 19.46 -4.07 -6.90
CA PRO A 344 19.37 -3.27 -5.68
C PRO A 344 20.42 -3.72 -4.66
N THR A 345 21.00 -2.75 -3.95
CA THR A 345 21.91 -3.03 -2.82
C THR A 345 21.13 -3.58 -1.64
N GLY A 346 21.73 -4.43 -0.80
CA GLY A 346 21.07 -5.02 0.37
C GLY A 346 20.40 -4.00 1.31
N LYS A 347 20.97 -2.79 1.41
CA LYS A 347 20.40 -1.70 2.21
C LYS A 347 19.14 -1.08 1.60
N MET A 348 19.06 -0.99 0.28
CA MET A 348 17.85 -0.54 -0.43
C MET A 348 16.69 -1.51 -0.26
N LEU A 349 17.00 -2.79 -0.01
CA LEU A 349 16.00 -3.82 0.24
C LEU A 349 15.49 -3.82 1.68
N ALA A 350 16.14 -3.14 2.63
CA ALA A 350 15.80 -3.24 4.06
C ALA A 350 14.36 -2.78 4.36
N MET A 351 13.96 -1.59 3.89
CA MET A 351 12.60 -1.08 4.10
C MET A 351 11.53 -1.87 3.32
N PRO A 352 11.71 -2.18 2.02
CA PRO A 352 10.81 -3.09 1.29
C PRO A 352 10.63 -4.46 1.97
N LEU A 353 11.73 -5.06 2.43
CA LEU A 353 11.69 -6.34 3.15
C LEU A 353 10.97 -6.21 4.48
N LEU A 354 11.18 -5.12 5.23
CA LEU A 354 10.46 -4.87 6.48
C LEU A 354 8.96 -4.68 6.24
N ASN A 355 8.56 -3.88 5.27
CA ASN A 355 7.14 -3.67 4.91
C ASN A 355 6.48 -4.98 4.48
N MET A 356 7.17 -5.77 3.66
CA MET A 356 6.71 -7.08 3.22
C MET A 356 6.65 -8.07 4.41
N PHE A 357 7.63 -8.06 5.30
CA PHE A 357 7.64 -8.88 6.51
C PHE A 357 6.48 -8.54 7.43
N ILE A 358 6.23 -7.25 7.70
CA ILE A 358 5.09 -6.78 8.48
C ILE A 358 3.78 -7.22 7.83
N ALA A 359 3.64 -7.05 6.51
CA ALA A 359 2.43 -7.45 5.79
C ALA A 359 2.21 -8.97 5.85
N ILE A 360 3.23 -9.78 5.55
CA ILE A 360 3.16 -11.24 5.56
C ILE A 360 2.86 -11.77 6.96
N VAL A 361 3.63 -11.34 7.98
CA VAL A 361 3.43 -11.79 9.37
C VAL A 361 2.08 -11.32 9.90
N GLY A 362 1.71 -10.06 9.64
CA GLY A 362 0.40 -9.52 10.01
C GLY A 362 -0.74 -10.29 9.36
N SER A 363 -0.64 -10.58 8.06
CA SER A 363 -1.59 -11.45 7.36
C SER A 363 -1.64 -12.84 7.97
N PHE A 364 -0.51 -13.47 8.31
CA PHE A 364 -0.50 -14.79 8.94
C PHE A 364 -1.18 -14.79 10.32
N ILE A 365 -0.92 -13.79 11.16
CA ILE A 365 -1.56 -13.64 12.47
C ILE A 365 -3.07 -13.50 12.30
N ILE A 366 -3.51 -12.62 11.41
CA ILE A 366 -4.93 -12.37 11.13
C ILE A 366 -5.57 -13.62 10.52
N ILE A 367 -4.93 -14.27 9.56
CA ILE A 367 -5.39 -15.53 8.96
C ILE A 367 -5.51 -16.63 10.02
N ALA A 368 -4.56 -16.75 10.95
CA ALA A 368 -4.64 -17.73 12.03
C ALA A 368 -5.82 -17.45 12.98
N LEU A 369 -6.06 -16.17 13.30
CA LEU A 369 -7.24 -15.75 14.07
C LEU A 369 -8.53 -16.05 13.31
N LEU A 370 -8.63 -15.68 12.03
CA LEU A 370 -9.80 -16.02 11.21
C LEU A 370 -9.97 -17.54 11.10
N ALA A 371 -8.93 -18.32 10.84
CA ALA A 371 -9.03 -19.77 10.78
C ALA A 371 -9.56 -20.38 12.09
N ARG A 372 -9.20 -19.80 13.24
CA ARG A 372 -9.69 -20.23 14.56
C ARG A 372 -11.14 -19.82 14.85
N TYR A 373 -11.54 -18.60 14.48
CA TYR A 373 -12.81 -18.01 14.89
C TYR A 373 -13.88 -18.00 13.79
N LEU A 374 -13.49 -17.82 12.53
CA LEU A 374 -14.40 -17.72 11.38
C LEU A 374 -15.31 -18.96 11.20
N PRO A 375 -14.85 -20.22 11.36
CA PRO A 375 -15.72 -21.39 11.25
C PRO A 375 -16.84 -21.44 12.31
N ARG A 376 -16.68 -20.71 13.43
CA ARG A 376 -17.70 -20.59 14.49
C ARG A 376 -18.74 -19.51 14.19
N THR A 377 -18.52 -18.66 13.18
CA THR A 377 -19.44 -17.58 12.82
C THR A 377 -20.55 -18.06 11.90
N SER A 378 -21.73 -17.42 12.00
CA SER A 378 -22.87 -17.67 11.11
C SER A 378 -22.59 -17.29 9.65
N PHE A 379 -21.61 -16.42 9.41
CA PHE A 379 -21.17 -15.99 8.09
C PHE A 379 -20.54 -17.15 7.32
N TYR A 380 -19.60 -17.89 7.92
CA TYR A 380 -18.95 -19.03 7.25
C TYR A 380 -19.96 -20.13 6.89
N ARG A 381 -20.90 -20.47 7.77
CA ARG A 381 -21.93 -21.51 7.51
C ARG A 381 -22.93 -21.15 6.40
N ARG A 382 -23.09 -19.86 6.07
CA ARG A 382 -23.98 -19.40 4.99
C ARG A 382 -23.32 -19.48 3.61
N PHE A 383 -21.99 -19.39 3.54
CA PHE A 383 -21.24 -19.35 2.28
C PHE A 383 -20.45 -20.63 1.99
N ALA A 384 -19.99 -21.32 3.04
CA ALA A 384 -19.59 -22.70 2.91
C ALA A 384 -20.88 -23.51 2.72
N LEU A 385 -21.32 -23.66 1.47
CA LEU A 385 -22.26 -24.70 1.07
C LEU A 385 -21.66 -26.03 1.54
N ILE A 386 -22.04 -26.44 2.75
CA ILE A 386 -22.08 -27.85 3.12
C ILE A 386 -23.37 -28.38 2.48
N ASP A 387 -23.42 -28.36 1.15
CA ASP A 387 -24.21 -29.36 0.47
C ASP A 387 -23.44 -30.64 0.72
N SER A 388 -23.89 -31.33 1.76
CA SER A 388 -23.59 -32.74 1.95
C SER A 388 -23.88 -33.39 0.61
N ASN A 389 -22.83 -33.84 -0.09
CA ASN A 389 -22.95 -34.55 -1.37
C ASN A 389 -24.18 -35.46 -1.28
N PRO A 390 -25.26 -35.19 -2.02
CA PRO A 390 -26.40 -36.09 -2.00
C PRO A 390 -25.83 -37.44 -2.40
N PRO A 391 -25.97 -38.48 -1.55
CA PRO A 391 -25.39 -39.76 -1.87
C PRO A 391 -25.97 -40.21 -3.20
N GLY A 392 -25.14 -40.84 -4.03
CA GLY A 392 -25.52 -41.25 -5.37
C GLY A 392 -26.84 -42.04 -5.40
N PRO A 393 -27.47 -42.21 -6.58
CA PRO A 393 -28.82 -42.73 -6.74
C PRO A 393 -29.15 -44.03 -5.98
N SER A 394 -28.13 -44.80 -5.59
CA SER A 394 -28.22 -46.03 -4.81
C SER A 394 -28.61 -45.85 -3.33
N LEU A 395 -28.75 -44.62 -2.82
CA LEU A 395 -29.01 -44.34 -1.40
C LEU A 395 -30.19 -43.39 -1.13
N ALA A 396 -30.96 -43.04 -2.17
CA ALA A 396 -32.14 -42.20 -2.04
C ALA A 396 -33.33 -43.02 -1.47
N GLY A 397 -33.42 -43.16 -0.15
CA GLY A 397 -34.65 -43.67 0.47
C GLY A 397 -34.57 -44.29 1.86
N ALA A 398 -33.38 -44.50 2.43
CA ALA A 398 -33.28 -45.06 3.78
C ALA A 398 -33.09 -43.95 4.83
N PRO A 399 -34.06 -43.70 5.74
CA PRO A 399 -33.86 -42.77 6.84
C PRO A 399 -32.72 -43.27 7.73
N ARG A 400 -31.65 -42.49 7.86
CA ARG A 400 -30.59 -42.74 8.84
C ARG A 400 -31.08 -42.37 10.22
N GLN A 401 -31.64 -43.32 10.96
CA GLN A 401 -31.36 -43.37 12.39
C GLN A 401 -30.02 -44.08 12.53
N PHE A 402 -28.96 -43.32 12.80
CA PHE A 402 -27.76 -43.91 13.37
C PHE A 402 -28.12 -44.40 14.77
N ALA A 403 -28.67 -45.61 14.85
CA ALA A 403 -28.73 -46.36 16.09
C ALA A 403 -27.32 -46.88 16.36
N THR A 404 -26.52 -46.03 16.98
CA THR A 404 -25.36 -46.45 17.76
C THR A 404 -25.89 -47.35 18.89
N ALA A 405 -26.05 -48.67 18.65
CA ALA A 405 -26.10 -49.75 19.64
C ALA A 405 -26.87 -51.01 19.17
N LEU A 406 -26.52 -51.61 18.03
CA LEU A 406 -26.66 -53.07 17.93
C LEU A 406 -25.26 -53.67 17.88
N ALA A 407 -24.76 -54.10 19.04
CA ALA A 407 -23.56 -54.93 19.11
C ALA A 407 -23.91 -56.30 18.52
N LEU A 408 -23.71 -56.44 17.21
CA LEU A 408 -23.87 -57.72 16.51
C LEU A 408 -22.78 -58.67 17.03
N ALA A 409 -23.19 -59.65 17.83
CA ALA A 409 -22.32 -60.70 18.31
C ALA A 409 -22.28 -61.87 17.31
N PRO A 410 -21.14 -62.59 17.21
CA PRO A 410 -21.10 -63.88 16.53
C PRO A 410 -22.21 -64.82 17.02
N GLY A 411 -22.89 -65.50 16.10
CA GLY A 411 -24.03 -66.38 16.36
C GLY A 411 -25.40 -65.72 16.22
N MET A 412 -25.49 -64.40 16.05
CA MET A 412 -26.77 -63.72 15.85
C MET A 412 -27.38 -64.04 14.48
N GLN A 413 -28.67 -64.41 14.48
CA GLN A 413 -29.41 -64.73 13.25
C GLN A 413 -30.11 -63.49 12.69
N GLY A 414 -30.12 -63.39 11.36
CA GLY A 414 -30.78 -62.36 10.59
C GLY A 414 -31.28 -62.90 9.27
N ILE A 415 -31.82 -62.02 8.42
CA ILE A 415 -32.34 -62.37 7.10
C ILE A 415 -31.68 -61.49 6.05
N ALA A 416 -31.18 -62.09 4.97
CA ALA A 416 -30.65 -61.35 3.83
C ALA A 416 -31.75 -60.49 3.19
N VAL A 417 -31.54 -59.18 3.10
CA VAL A 417 -32.48 -58.24 2.47
C VAL A 417 -32.18 -58.09 0.98
N THR A 418 -30.89 -58.09 0.62
CA THR A 418 -30.43 -58.11 -0.76
C THR A 418 -29.70 -59.41 -1.06
N VAL A 419 -29.44 -59.67 -2.33
CA VAL A 419 -28.42 -60.64 -2.76
C VAL A 419 -27.09 -60.30 -2.08
N LEU A 420 -26.40 -61.28 -1.51
CA LEU A 420 -25.05 -61.12 -0.95
C LEU A 420 -24.01 -61.76 -1.89
N ARG A 421 -23.19 -60.94 -2.58
CA ARG A 421 -22.13 -61.37 -3.52
C ARG A 421 -20.96 -60.38 -3.64
N PRO A 422 -19.92 -60.47 -2.79
CA PRO A 422 -19.98 -61.00 -1.44
C PRO A 422 -20.65 -60.00 -0.48
N SER A 423 -20.79 -58.72 -0.85
CA SER A 423 -21.45 -57.70 -0.04
C SER A 423 -22.95 -57.59 -0.34
N GLY A 424 -23.70 -57.15 0.66
CA GLY A 424 -25.12 -56.80 0.55
C GLY A 424 -25.66 -56.36 1.91
N LYS A 425 -26.98 -56.41 2.09
CA LYS A 425 -27.65 -56.01 3.33
C LYS A 425 -28.37 -57.18 3.97
N ALA A 426 -28.26 -57.30 5.29
CA ALA A 426 -29.06 -58.21 6.08
C ALA A 426 -29.78 -57.46 7.21
N ARG A 427 -30.95 -57.96 7.59
CA ARG A 427 -31.74 -57.45 8.69
C ARG A 427 -31.50 -58.31 9.92
N PHE A 428 -31.09 -57.68 11.01
CA PHE A 428 -30.99 -58.27 12.34
C PHE A 428 -31.93 -57.51 13.28
N ALA A 429 -32.91 -58.22 13.86
CA ALA A 429 -34.04 -57.59 14.54
C ALA A 429 -34.69 -56.50 13.65
N ASP A 430 -34.77 -55.27 14.14
CA ASP A 430 -35.38 -54.14 13.41
C ASP A 430 -34.37 -53.31 12.59
N HIS A 431 -33.11 -53.74 12.51
CA HIS A 431 -32.04 -52.96 11.89
C HIS A 431 -31.52 -53.62 10.61
N VAL A 432 -31.31 -52.83 9.57
CA VAL A 432 -30.66 -53.27 8.33
C VAL A 432 -29.21 -52.81 8.35
N VAL A 433 -28.28 -53.74 8.23
CA VAL A 433 -26.83 -53.50 8.27
C VAL A 433 -26.16 -54.05 7.01
N ASP A 434 -25.04 -53.44 6.63
CA ASP A 434 -24.20 -53.92 5.54
C ASP A 434 -23.39 -55.13 6.01
N VAL A 435 -23.46 -56.23 5.26
CA VAL A 435 -22.81 -57.51 5.56
C VAL A 435 -22.01 -58.02 4.39
N VAL A 436 -21.05 -58.90 4.66
CA VAL A 436 -20.20 -59.54 3.65
C VAL A 436 -20.14 -61.05 3.89
N THR A 437 -20.26 -61.86 2.85
CA THR A 437 -20.06 -63.31 2.91
C THR A 437 -18.60 -63.68 2.68
N GLU A 438 -18.17 -64.87 3.11
CA GLU A 438 -16.82 -65.41 2.86
C GLU A 438 -16.64 -65.96 1.44
N GLY A 439 -17.48 -65.54 0.49
CA GLY A 439 -17.45 -65.98 -0.91
C GLY A 439 -18.69 -66.74 -1.36
N GLU A 440 -19.59 -67.08 -0.43
CA GLU A 440 -20.87 -67.72 -0.76
C GLU A 440 -21.86 -66.72 -1.34
N PHE A 441 -22.65 -67.19 -2.31
CA PHE A 441 -23.81 -66.45 -2.80
C PHE A 441 -25.03 -66.78 -1.94
N ILE A 442 -25.59 -65.74 -1.30
CA ILE A 442 -26.82 -65.86 -0.51
C ILE A 442 -27.93 -65.05 -1.18
N ALA A 443 -29.08 -65.69 -1.40
CA ALA A 443 -30.24 -65.07 -2.01
C ALA A 443 -30.99 -64.15 -1.02
N PRO A 444 -31.83 -63.21 -1.49
CA PRO A 444 -32.69 -62.44 -0.61
C PRO A 444 -33.66 -63.36 0.14
N GLN A 445 -34.08 -62.94 1.33
CA GLN A 445 -34.96 -63.66 2.25
C GLN A 445 -34.36 -64.97 2.82
N THR A 446 -33.08 -65.25 2.59
CA THR A 446 -32.40 -66.39 3.19
C THR A 446 -31.92 -66.05 4.62
N PRO A 447 -32.14 -66.94 5.61
CA PRO A 447 -31.56 -66.81 6.95
C PRO A 447 -30.03 -66.76 6.91
N VAL A 448 -29.44 -65.86 7.69
CA VAL A 448 -27.99 -65.69 7.80
C VAL A 448 -27.55 -65.61 9.26
N THR A 449 -26.34 -66.09 9.57
CA THR A 449 -25.75 -66.00 10.91
C THR A 449 -24.46 -65.20 10.86
N VAL A 450 -24.27 -64.30 11.83
CA VAL A 450 -23.01 -63.55 12.00
C VAL A 450 -21.90 -64.51 12.43
N ILE A 451 -20.80 -64.56 11.67
CA ILE A 451 -19.60 -65.34 11.98
C ILE A 451 -18.63 -64.49 12.78
N GLN A 452 -18.41 -63.25 12.33
CA GLN A 452 -17.41 -62.36 12.89
C GLN A 452 -17.82 -60.89 12.68
N THR A 453 -17.48 -60.04 13.63
CA THR A 453 -17.53 -58.59 13.49
C THR A 453 -16.11 -58.02 13.60
N ASP A 454 -15.66 -57.35 12.55
CA ASP A 454 -14.35 -56.69 12.49
C ASP A 454 -14.57 -55.18 12.29
N GLY A 455 -14.69 -54.47 13.41
CA GLY A 455 -14.97 -53.03 13.45
C GLY A 455 -16.26 -52.67 12.71
N MET A 456 -16.13 -52.14 11.49
CA MET A 456 -17.24 -51.75 10.63
C MET A 456 -17.75 -52.85 9.69
N ARG A 457 -17.10 -54.02 9.65
CA ARG A 457 -17.44 -55.13 8.75
C ARG A 457 -18.10 -56.27 9.51
N VAL A 458 -19.30 -56.68 9.09
CA VAL A 458 -20.02 -57.83 9.63
C VAL A 458 -19.96 -58.97 8.62
N VAL A 459 -19.33 -60.08 9.01
CA VAL A 459 -19.19 -61.28 8.17
C VAL A 459 -20.31 -62.26 8.51
N VAL A 460 -21.03 -62.74 7.48
CA VAL A 460 -22.18 -63.63 7.63
C VAL A 460 -22.07 -64.86 6.74
N LYS A 461 -22.66 -65.98 7.17
CA LYS A 461 -22.89 -67.18 6.35
C LYS A 461 -24.37 -67.53 6.29
N SER A 462 -24.75 -68.39 5.36
CA SER A 462 -26.10 -68.97 5.35
C SER A 462 -26.33 -69.70 6.68
N ALA A 463 -27.47 -69.43 7.31
CA ALA A 463 -27.94 -70.23 8.42
C ALA A 463 -28.69 -71.41 7.80
N GLU A 464 -28.02 -72.57 7.68
CA GLU A 464 -28.69 -73.84 7.38
C GLU A 464 -29.67 -74.24 8.49
#